data_AF-A0A812JUI8-F1
#
_entry.id   AF-A0A812JUI8-F1
#
_cell.length_a   1.000
_cell.length_b   1.000
_cell.length_c   1.000
_cell.angle_alpha   90.00
_cell.angle_beta   90.00
_cell.angle_gamma   90.00
#
_symmetry.space_group_name_H-M   'P 1'
#
loop_
_entity.id
_entity.type
_entity.pdbx_description
1 polymer ?
#
loop_
_entity_poly.entity_id
_entity_poly.type
_entity_poly.pdbx_seq_one_letter_code
_entity_poly.pdbx_strand_id
1 'polypeptide(L)'
;MPRKKAGSKGSVQRQVSVSEDDEELSALGVPLDAVVKVWCVHSTPNFSLPWQRRRQERSTGSGFCIDKERRVLITNAHCVEWHAQVKAQRRGSDVKHLAKVLSVGWECDAAVLTVEDDEFWEGLQAVRLSQKLPHLEEDVLCVGFPIGGDTISVTSGVISRIE
;
A
#
# COMPACT_ATOMS: atom_id res chain seq x y z
N MET A 1 -45.54 17.02 40.73
CA MET A 1 -44.96 17.19 39.38
C MET A 1 -43.52 17.71 39.49
N PRO A 2 -42.50 16.84 39.45
CA PRO A 2 -41.10 17.27 39.30
C PRO A 2 -40.64 17.11 37.84
N ARG A 3 -40.05 18.18 37.28
CA ARG A 3 -39.50 18.23 35.92
C ARG A 3 -38.26 17.32 35.81
N LYS A 4 -38.31 16.31 34.94
CA LYS A 4 -37.13 15.55 34.48
C LYS A 4 -36.26 16.46 33.61
N LYS A 5 -35.02 16.74 34.04
CA LYS A 5 -33.99 17.32 33.15
C LYS A 5 -33.31 16.17 32.41
N ALA A 6 -33.33 16.28 31.08
CA ALA A 6 -32.74 15.34 30.15
C ALA A 6 -31.21 15.29 30.33
N GLY A 7 -30.68 14.08 30.53
CA GLY A 7 -29.24 13.83 30.42
C GLY A 7 -28.84 13.93 28.95
N SER A 8 -27.87 14.80 28.66
CA SER A 8 -27.18 14.89 27.38
C SER A 8 -26.44 13.57 27.15
N LYS A 9 -26.91 12.77 26.18
CA LYS A 9 -26.17 11.60 25.72
C LYS A 9 -24.92 12.11 25.01
N GLY A 10 -23.76 11.81 25.61
CA GLY A 10 -22.46 12.13 25.03
C GLY A 10 -22.30 11.47 23.66
N SER A 11 -21.64 12.19 22.76
CA SER A 11 -21.05 11.61 21.56
C SER A 11 -19.96 10.64 21.99
N VAL A 12 -20.34 9.36 22.11
CA VAL A 12 -19.38 8.28 22.27
C VAL A 12 -18.61 8.19 20.96
N GLN A 13 -17.41 8.78 20.92
CA GLN A 13 -16.42 8.41 19.93
C GLN A 13 -16.14 6.93 20.14
N ARG A 14 -16.56 6.12 19.16
CA ARG A 14 -16.42 4.68 19.19
C ARG A 14 -14.93 4.38 18.99
N GLN A 15 -14.23 4.11 20.08
CA GLN A 15 -12.87 3.61 20.06
C GLN A 15 -12.98 2.11 19.77
N VAL A 16 -12.86 1.75 18.48
CA VAL A 16 -12.92 0.37 18.00
C VAL A 16 -11.50 -0.19 17.99
N SER A 17 -11.37 -1.46 18.38
CA SER A 17 -10.07 -2.12 18.57
C SER A 17 -9.56 -2.70 17.24
N VAL A 18 -8.25 -2.56 16.99
CA VAL A 18 -7.54 -2.93 15.75
C VAL A 18 -7.80 -4.39 15.29
N SER A 19 -8.20 -5.28 16.21
CA SER A 19 -8.50 -6.69 15.92
C SER A 19 -9.89 -6.94 15.33
N GLU A 20 -10.86 -6.06 15.57
CA GLU A 20 -12.23 -6.23 15.07
C GLU A 20 -12.33 -5.85 13.59
N ASP A 21 -11.54 -4.85 13.16
CA ASP A 21 -11.49 -4.38 11.78
C ASP A 21 -10.84 -5.41 10.83
N ASP A 22 -9.83 -6.15 11.29
CA ASP A 22 -9.10 -7.13 10.47
C ASP A 22 -9.96 -8.35 10.08
N GLU A 23 -10.80 -8.84 10.99
CA GLU A 23 -11.75 -9.93 10.72
C GLU A 23 -12.88 -9.47 9.79
N GLU A 24 -13.37 -8.23 9.95
CA GLU A 24 -14.41 -7.66 9.08
C GLU A 24 -13.88 -7.39 7.66
N LEU A 25 -12.64 -6.88 7.53
CA LEU A 25 -11.96 -6.69 6.24
C LEU A 25 -11.62 -8.02 5.55
N SER A 26 -11.25 -9.04 6.32
CA SER A 26 -11.07 -10.41 5.81
C SER A 26 -12.39 -11.02 5.36
N ALA A 27 -13.49 -10.76 6.10
CA ALA A 27 -14.85 -11.19 5.74
C ALA A 27 -15.39 -10.47 4.49
N LEU A 28 -14.97 -9.24 4.23
CA LEU A 28 -15.19 -8.51 2.98
C LEU A 28 -14.35 -9.06 1.81
N GLY A 29 -13.50 -10.07 2.06
CA GLY A 29 -12.67 -10.71 1.05
C GLY A 29 -11.48 -9.87 0.59
N VAL A 30 -11.08 -8.86 1.37
CA VAL A 30 -9.95 -7.99 1.02
C VAL A 30 -8.64 -8.75 1.30
N PRO A 31 -7.78 -9.00 0.29
CA PRO A 31 -6.53 -9.74 0.49
C PRO A 31 -5.45 -8.82 1.10
N LEU A 32 -5.59 -8.51 2.40
CA LEU A 32 -4.67 -7.61 3.13
C LEU A 32 -3.23 -8.14 3.12
N ASP A 33 -3.05 -9.46 3.16
CA ASP A 33 -1.74 -10.11 3.16
C ASP A 33 -1.08 -10.15 1.77
N ALA A 34 -1.75 -9.64 0.73
CA ALA A 34 -1.13 -9.43 -0.58
C ALA A 34 -0.45 -8.06 -0.71
N VAL A 35 -0.75 -7.13 0.21
CA VAL A 35 -0.26 -5.75 0.18
C VAL A 35 1.04 -5.65 0.99
N VAL A 36 2.02 -4.96 0.42
CA VAL A 36 3.35 -4.80 0.99
C VAL A 36 3.74 -3.33 1.05
N LYS A 37 4.50 -2.97 2.07
CA LYS A 37 5.07 -1.63 2.20
C LYS A 37 6.39 -1.58 1.45
N VAL A 38 6.52 -0.63 0.54
CA VAL A 38 7.72 -0.40 -0.26
C VAL A 38 8.52 0.71 0.41
N TRP A 39 9.80 0.46 0.65
CA TRP A 39 10.75 1.43 1.16
C TRP A 39 11.75 1.73 0.06
N CYS A 40 11.94 3.00 -0.27
CA CYS A 40 12.90 3.40 -1.30
C CYS A 40 13.87 4.45 -0.75
N VAL A 41 15.14 4.27 -1.07
CA VAL A 41 16.17 5.30 -0.91
C VAL A 41 16.42 5.90 -2.28
N HIS A 42 16.14 7.19 -2.42
CA HIS A 42 16.28 7.92 -3.68
C HIS A 42 17.61 8.66 -3.73
N SER A 43 18.29 8.62 -4.88
CA SER A 43 19.48 9.44 -5.14
C SER A 43 19.31 10.20 -6.45
N THR A 44 18.60 11.32 -6.37
CA THR A 44 18.29 12.16 -7.52
C THR A 44 19.56 12.84 -8.08
N PRO A 45 19.71 12.96 -9.41
CA PRO A 45 20.80 13.71 -10.01
C PRO A 45 20.65 15.21 -9.75
N ASN A 46 21.77 15.93 -9.62
CA ASN A 46 21.74 17.39 -9.62
C ASN A 46 21.79 17.91 -11.06
N PHE A 47 20.65 18.31 -11.62
CA PHE A 47 20.59 18.82 -13.00
C PHE A 47 21.42 20.10 -13.22
N SER A 48 21.66 20.91 -12.18
CA SER A 48 22.54 22.09 -12.28
C SER A 48 24.04 21.72 -12.27
N LEU A 49 24.40 20.63 -11.59
CA LEU A 49 25.77 20.14 -11.46
C LEU A 49 25.78 18.62 -11.75
N PRO A 50 25.77 18.20 -13.03
CA PRO A 50 25.46 16.83 -13.44
C PRO A 50 26.46 15.77 -12.96
N TRP A 51 27.66 16.18 -12.52
CA TRP A 51 28.63 15.30 -11.88
C TRP A 51 28.33 15.02 -10.39
N GLN A 52 27.32 15.68 -9.80
CA GLN A 52 26.90 15.51 -8.42
C GLN A 52 25.52 14.85 -8.32
N ARG A 53 25.36 14.01 -7.29
CA ARG A 53 24.05 13.54 -6.81
C ARG A 53 23.57 14.45 -5.70
N ARG A 54 22.25 14.59 -5.56
CA ARG A 54 21.65 15.21 -4.38
C ARG A 54 21.76 14.29 -3.17
N ARG A 55 21.48 14.85 -2.00
CA ARG A 55 21.40 14.09 -0.74
C ARG A 55 20.37 12.97 -0.89
N GLN A 56 20.70 11.80 -0.35
CA GLN A 56 19.78 10.67 -0.36
C GLN A 56 18.55 10.97 0.50
N GLU A 57 17.38 10.69 -0.06
CA GLU A 57 16.08 10.85 0.58
C GLU A 57 15.41 9.49 0.72
N ARG A 58 14.57 9.34 1.74
CA ARG A 58 13.84 8.10 2.00
C ARG A 58 12.35 8.35 1.81
N SER A 59 11.71 7.48 1.06
CA SER A 59 10.27 7.48 0.91
C SER A 59 9.68 6.11 1.25
N THR A 60 8.37 6.11 1.45
CA THR A 60 7.57 4.91 1.63
C THR A 60 6.42 4.93 0.64
N GLY A 61 6.12 3.79 0.06
CA GLY A 61 4.98 3.58 -0.82
C GLY A 61 4.27 2.27 -0.49
N SER A 62 3.25 1.98 -1.27
CA SER A 62 2.52 0.71 -1.20
C SER A 62 2.75 -0.07 -2.49
N GLY A 63 2.71 -1.39 -2.40
CA GLY A 63 2.70 -2.29 -3.53
C GLY A 63 1.89 -3.52 -3.20
N PHE A 64 1.63 -4.36 -4.20
CA PHE A 64 0.90 -5.60 -4.00
C PHE A 64 1.43 -6.71 -4.90
N CYS A 65 1.25 -7.95 -4.46
CA CYS A 65 1.64 -9.14 -5.20
C CYS A 65 0.59 -9.47 -6.27
N ILE A 66 1.04 -9.66 -7.52
CA ILE A 66 0.18 -10.10 -8.63
C ILE A 66 0.41 -11.55 -9.02
N ASP A 67 1.62 -12.06 -8.82
CA ASP A 67 1.99 -13.42 -9.19
C ASP A 67 3.07 -13.92 -8.23
N LYS A 68 2.70 -14.89 -7.41
CA LYS A 68 3.60 -15.51 -6.43
C LYS A 68 4.60 -16.47 -7.09
N GLU A 69 4.18 -17.20 -8.12
CA GLU A 69 5.01 -18.19 -8.80
C GLU A 69 6.16 -17.50 -9.55
N ARG A 70 5.84 -16.38 -10.21
CA ARG A 70 6.81 -15.55 -10.92
C ARG A 70 7.50 -14.51 -10.03
N ARG A 71 7.13 -14.44 -8.75
CA ARG A 71 7.69 -13.50 -7.76
C ARG A 71 7.57 -12.04 -8.19
N VAL A 72 6.35 -11.62 -8.51
CA VAL A 72 6.06 -10.32 -9.11
C VAL A 72 5.21 -9.45 -8.19
N LEU A 73 5.75 -8.30 -7.83
CA LEU A 73 5.07 -7.21 -7.13
C LEU A 73 4.86 -6.04 -8.09
N ILE A 74 3.77 -5.30 -7.93
CA ILE A 74 3.52 -4.02 -8.60
C ILE A 74 3.51 -2.90 -7.58
N THR A 75 4.09 -1.76 -7.96
CA THR A 75 4.01 -0.48 -7.24
C THR A 75 4.00 0.66 -8.26
N ASN A 76 3.93 1.91 -7.79
CA ASN A 76 4.01 3.07 -8.68
C ASN A 76 5.46 3.33 -9.11
N ALA A 77 5.67 3.84 -10.32
CA ALA A 77 7.01 4.15 -10.82
C ALA A 77 7.67 5.26 -9.98
N HIS A 78 6.92 6.27 -9.58
CA HIS A 78 7.43 7.35 -8.72
C HIS A 78 7.90 6.84 -7.35
N CYS A 79 7.33 5.74 -6.83
CA CYS A 79 7.79 5.14 -5.56
C CYS A 79 9.22 4.61 -5.66
N VAL A 80 9.70 4.28 -6.86
CA VAL A 80 11.05 3.73 -7.10
C VAL A 80 11.90 4.61 -8.02
N GLU A 81 11.53 5.89 -8.14
CA GLU A 81 12.26 6.85 -8.96
C GLU A 81 13.69 7.07 -8.44
N TRP A 82 14.70 7.06 -9.32
CA TRP A 82 16.11 7.25 -8.92
C TRP A 82 16.56 6.36 -7.73
N HIS A 83 16.00 5.15 -7.63
CA HIS A 83 16.27 4.27 -6.50
C HIS A 83 17.76 3.90 -6.43
N ALA A 84 18.35 4.08 -5.25
CA ALA A 84 19.64 3.51 -4.87
C ALA A 84 19.45 2.15 -4.18
N GLN A 85 18.34 1.98 -3.46
CA GLN A 85 17.96 0.73 -2.81
C GLN A 85 16.44 0.69 -2.63
N VAL A 86 15.84 -0.47 -2.92
CA VAL A 86 14.41 -0.75 -2.66
C VAL A 86 14.30 -1.91 -1.69
N LYS A 87 13.39 -1.81 -0.72
CA LYS A 87 13.04 -2.90 0.20
C LYS A 87 11.53 -3.08 0.24
N ALA A 88 11.09 -4.32 0.41
CA ALA A 88 9.69 -4.66 0.62
C ALA A 88 9.50 -5.23 2.03
N GLN A 89 8.39 -4.86 2.66
CA GLN A 89 8.01 -5.32 3.99
C GLN A 89 6.58 -5.84 3.94
N ARG A 90 6.36 -7.04 4.48
CA ARG A 90 5.03 -7.65 4.58
C ARG A 90 4.23 -7.06 5.72
N ARG A 91 2.90 -7.15 5.62
CA ARG A 91 2.00 -6.90 6.75
C ARG A 91 2.33 -7.87 7.90
N GLY A 92 2.41 -7.35 9.12
CA GLY A 92 2.68 -8.14 10.33
C GLY A 92 4.13 -8.64 10.48
N SER A 93 5.04 -8.30 9.57
CA SER A 93 6.47 -8.62 9.68
C SER A 93 7.32 -7.36 9.82
N ASP A 94 8.25 -7.36 10.76
CA ASP A 94 9.23 -6.29 10.93
C ASP A 94 10.44 -6.43 9.98
N VAL A 95 10.51 -7.54 9.24
CA VAL A 95 11.62 -7.85 8.35
C VAL A 95 11.46 -7.12 7.01
N LYS A 96 12.49 -6.38 6.62
CA LYS A 96 12.56 -5.65 5.35
C LYS A 96 13.45 -6.43 4.39
N HIS A 97 12.86 -7.02 3.37
CA HIS A 97 13.57 -7.80 2.37
C HIS A 97 14.07 -6.89 1.23
N LEU A 98 15.24 -7.19 0.68
CA LEU A 98 15.78 -6.42 -0.44
C LEU A 98 14.99 -6.74 -1.72
N ALA A 99 14.45 -5.71 -2.36
CA ALA A 99 13.71 -5.85 -3.60
C ALA A 99 14.56 -5.34 -4.79
N LYS A 100 14.41 -6.02 -5.94
CA LYS A 100 14.99 -5.63 -7.22
C LYS A 100 13.90 -5.09 -8.13
N VAL A 101 14.20 -3.99 -8.83
CA VAL A 101 13.30 -3.42 -9.84
C VAL A 101 13.52 -4.18 -11.15
N LEU A 102 12.47 -4.84 -11.66
CA LEU A 102 12.52 -5.58 -12.92
C LEU A 102 12.27 -4.67 -14.12
N SER A 103 11.28 -3.80 -14.01
CA SER A 103 10.90 -2.88 -15.08
C SER A 103 10.19 -1.65 -14.52
N VAL A 104 10.31 -0.52 -15.23
CA VAL A 104 9.65 0.74 -14.89
C VAL A 104 8.98 1.30 -16.13
N GLY A 105 7.69 1.60 -16.04
CA GLY A 105 6.90 2.31 -17.03
C GLY A 105 6.54 3.69 -16.53
N TRP A 106 7.30 4.70 -16.93
CA TRP A 106 7.13 6.08 -16.45
C TRP A 106 5.81 6.71 -16.93
N GLU A 107 5.38 6.41 -18.16
CA GLU A 107 4.16 7.00 -18.74
C GLU A 107 2.88 6.53 -18.06
N CYS A 108 2.86 5.27 -17.59
CA CYS A 108 1.74 4.69 -16.85
C CYS A 108 1.94 4.71 -15.33
N ASP A 109 3.02 5.33 -14.84
CA ASP A 109 3.43 5.37 -13.44
C ASP A 109 3.43 4.00 -12.75
N ALA A 110 3.91 2.95 -13.43
CA ALA A 110 3.95 1.59 -12.88
C ALA A 110 5.38 1.04 -12.83
N ALA A 111 5.70 0.30 -11.77
CA ALA A 111 6.95 -0.44 -11.65
C ALA A 111 6.71 -1.86 -11.14
N VAL A 112 7.55 -2.78 -11.64
CA VAL A 112 7.52 -4.19 -11.28
C VAL A 112 8.73 -4.49 -10.41
N LEU A 113 8.51 -5.09 -9.25
CA LEU A 113 9.54 -5.49 -8.31
C LEU A 113 9.56 -7.00 -8.11
N THR A 114 10.71 -7.54 -7.72
CA THR A 114 10.87 -8.91 -7.25
C THR A 114 11.72 -8.95 -5.99
N VAL A 115 11.62 -10.02 -5.22
CA VAL A 115 12.39 -10.26 -3.99
C VAL A 115 13.02 -11.65 -4.13
N GLU A 116 14.32 -11.74 -3.91
CA GLU A 116 15.06 -13.00 -4.05
C GLU A 116 14.82 -13.96 -2.88
N ASP A 117 14.58 -13.41 -1.70
CA ASP A 117 14.36 -14.16 -0.47
C ASP A 117 13.03 -14.93 -0.50
N ASP A 118 13.10 -16.24 -0.32
CA ASP A 118 11.95 -17.14 -0.36
C ASP A 118 11.02 -16.92 0.85
N GLU A 119 11.57 -16.54 2.00
CA GLU A 119 10.80 -16.28 3.23
C GLU A 119 9.80 -15.14 3.03
N PHE A 120 10.13 -14.18 2.16
CA PHE A 120 9.21 -13.10 1.80
C PHE A 120 7.96 -13.62 1.08
N TRP A 121 8.06 -14.70 0.30
CA TRP A 121 6.94 -15.24 -0.46
C TRP A 121 6.10 -16.22 0.36
N GLU A 122 6.62 -16.73 1.48
CA GLU A 122 5.86 -17.59 2.39
C GLU A 122 4.70 -16.82 3.04
N GLY A 123 3.50 -17.40 2.97
CA GLY A 123 2.26 -16.76 3.45
C GLY A 123 1.73 -15.60 2.61
N LEU A 124 2.50 -15.05 1.65
CA LEU A 124 2.04 -13.97 0.78
C LEU A 124 0.95 -14.48 -0.17
N GLN A 125 -0.14 -13.71 -0.27
CA GLN A 125 -1.24 -13.95 -1.23
C GLN A 125 -1.02 -13.12 -2.49
N ALA A 126 -1.56 -13.58 -3.63
CA ALA A 126 -1.52 -12.84 -4.89
C ALA A 126 -2.92 -12.32 -5.23
N VAL A 127 -2.99 -11.05 -5.65
CA VAL A 127 -4.23 -10.42 -6.11
C VAL A 127 -4.45 -10.77 -7.59
N ARG A 128 -5.67 -11.18 -7.92
CA ARG A 128 -6.08 -11.38 -9.31
C ARG A 128 -6.65 -10.10 -9.87
N LEU A 129 -6.08 -9.64 -10.99
CA LEU A 129 -6.61 -8.50 -11.72
C LEU A 129 -7.94 -8.89 -12.40
N SER A 130 -8.95 -8.02 -12.27
CA SER A 130 -10.22 -8.17 -12.98
C SER A 130 -10.01 -7.96 -14.47
N GLN A 131 -10.68 -8.76 -15.30
CA GLN A 131 -10.74 -8.55 -16.76
C GLN A 131 -11.75 -7.48 -17.17
N LYS A 132 -12.67 -7.13 -16.26
CA LYS A 132 -13.71 -6.14 -16.52
C LYS A 132 -13.36 -4.83 -15.84
N LEU A 133 -13.52 -3.74 -16.59
CA LEU A 133 -13.51 -2.41 -16.02
C LEU A 133 -14.76 -2.26 -15.13
N PRO A 134 -14.63 -1.65 -13.94
CA PRO A 134 -15.77 -1.45 -13.05
C PRO A 134 -16.70 -0.36 -13.60
N HIS A 135 -17.89 -0.23 -13.02
CA HIS A 135 -18.90 0.75 -13.44
C HIS A 135 -18.86 2.02 -12.59
N LEU A 136 -19.48 3.09 -13.08
CA LEU A 136 -19.73 4.28 -12.26
C LEU A 136 -20.58 3.91 -11.04
N GLU A 137 -20.30 4.56 -9.91
CA GLU A 137 -20.94 4.37 -8.61
C GLU A 137 -20.71 3.00 -7.95
N GLU A 138 -19.90 2.12 -8.55
CA GLU A 138 -19.52 0.85 -7.93
C GLU A 138 -18.57 1.09 -6.73
N ASP A 139 -18.78 0.36 -5.64
CA ASP A 139 -17.99 0.47 -4.42
C ASP A 139 -16.54 0.04 -4.66
N VAL A 140 -15.60 0.80 -4.10
CA VAL A 140 -14.16 0.54 -4.20
C VAL A 140 -13.49 0.67 -2.83
N LEU A 141 -12.58 -0.26 -2.56
CA LEU A 141 -11.71 -0.22 -1.38
C LEU A 141 -10.27 0.01 -1.83
N CYS A 142 -9.65 1.06 -1.29
CA CYS A 142 -8.23 1.34 -1.46
C CYS A 142 -7.47 0.86 -0.21
N VAL A 143 -6.45 0.04 -0.42
CA VAL A 143 -5.67 -0.58 0.65
C VAL A 143 -4.20 -0.20 0.48
N GLY A 144 -3.56 0.28 1.54
CA GLY A 144 -2.15 0.64 1.50
C GLY A 144 -1.60 1.07 2.84
N PHE A 145 -0.39 1.63 2.81
CA PHE A 145 0.31 2.16 3.97
C PHE A 145 0.36 3.69 3.88
N PRO A 146 -0.28 4.42 4.82
CA PRO A 146 -0.25 5.87 4.83
C PRO A 146 1.13 6.41 5.23
N ILE A 147 1.38 7.68 4.93
CA ILE A 147 2.62 8.36 5.27
C ILE A 147 2.82 8.32 6.79
N GLY A 148 3.97 7.81 7.24
CA GLY A 148 4.36 7.79 8.64
C GLY A 148 3.81 6.64 9.48
N GLY A 149 2.94 5.78 8.94
CA GLY A 149 2.41 4.60 9.63
C GLY A 149 2.96 3.28 9.09
N ASP A 150 3.22 2.31 9.96
CA ASP A 150 3.55 0.92 9.59
C ASP A 150 2.32 0.00 9.56
N THR A 151 1.16 0.53 9.97
CA THR A 151 -0.12 -0.17 9.91
C THR A 151 -0.75 0.00 8.54
N ILE A 152 -1.40 -1.07 8.07
CA ILE A 152 -2.24 -1.02 6.88
C ILE A 152 -3.43 -0.07 7.12
N SER A 153 -3.92 0.57 6.07
CA SER A 153 -5.10 1.42 6.12
C SER A 153 -5.98 1.11 4.93
N VAL A 154 -7.29 1.11 5.18
CA VAL A 154 -8.31 0.86 4.17
C VAL A 154 -9.19 2.09 4.08
N THR A 155 -9.42 2.56 2.85
CA THR A 155 -10.34 3.67 2.55
C THR A 155 -11.42 3.15 1.62
N SER A 156 -12.68 3.39 1.97
CA SER A 156 -13.84 3.05 1.14
C SER A 156 -14.32 4.27 0.35
N GLY A 157 -14.82 4.03 -0.86
CA GLY A 157 -15.41 5.04 -1.72
C GLY A 157 -16.20 4.39 -2.86
N VAL A 158 -16.54 5.21 -3.86
CA VAL A 158 -17.23 4.77 -5.08
C VAL A 158 -16.48 5.28 -6.31
N ILE A 159 -16.63 4.58 -7.44
CA ILE A 159 -16.06 5.02 -8.71
C ILE A 159 -16.85 6.22 -9.22
N SER A 160 -16.23 7.40 -9.14
CA SER A 160 -16.88 8.66 -9.48
C SER A 160 -16.78 9.03 -10.96
N ARG A 161 -15.75 8.54 -11.66
CA ARG A 161 -15.50 8.84 -13.07
C ARG A 161 -14.67 7.73 -13.73
N ILE A 162 -14.94 7.50 -15.02
CA ILE A 162 -14.13 6.67 -15.91
C ILE A 162 -13.86 7.53 -17.16
N GLU A 163 -12.60 7.69 -17.54
CA GLU A 163 -12.14 8.41 -18.74
C GLU A 163 -11.50 7.46 -19.74
#